data_AF-A0A1K1N4B7-F1
#
_entry.id   AF-A0A1K1N4B7-F1
#
_cell.length_a   1.000
_cell.length_b   1.000
_cell.length_c   1.000
_cell.angle_alpha   90.00
_cell.angle_beta   90.00
_cell.angle_gamma   90.00
#
_symmetry.space_group_name_H-M   'P 1'
#
loop_
_entity.id
_entity.type
_entity.pdbx_description
1 polymer ?
#
loop_
_entity_poly.entity_id
_entity_poly.type
_entity_poly.pdbx_seq_one_letter_code
_entity_poly.pdbx_strand_id
1 'polypeptide(L)'
;MSEETAEKKELDPLITQPHGVEQQAKMEIVNMIHSGESPFDIIYHMAKRLEKSSGEPGYAQYVEDQIRAVYGFALQHVKPMRDELRDVEERLERIKKSYENPEFTEEEHIRIGFAIERHKKNIERLKIMIQKAEADGEDATIQKN
;
A
#
# COMPACT_ATOMS: atom_id res chain seq x y z
N MET A 1 33.57 -58.30 6.29
CA MET A 1 32.54 -57.66 7.13
C MET A 1 32.89 -56.20 7.20
N SER A 2 32.48 -55.44 6.18
CA SER A 2 32.80 -54.03 5.99
C SER A 2 31.76 -53.20 6.73
N GLU A 3 32.18 -52.51 7.79
CA GLU A 3 31.40 -51.49 8.47
C GLU A 3 31.33 -50.25 7.57
N GLU A 4 30.25 -50.11 6.81
CA GLU A 4 29.84 -48.83 6.23
C GLU A 4 29.19 -48.00 7.33
N THR A 5 29.99 -47.22 8.05
CA THR A 5 29.47 -46.06 8.79
C THR A 5 29.01 -45.01 7.78
N ALA A 6 27.75 -45.11 7.38
CA ALA A 6 27.05 -44.04 6.68
C ALA A 6 26.93 -42.85 7.64
N GLU A 7 27.81 -41.87 7.46
CA GLU A 7 27.76 -40.58 8.12
C GLU A 7 26.41 -39.92 7.78
N LYS A 8 25.46 -39.96 8.72
CA LYS A 8 24.21 -39.22 8.60
C LYS A 8 24.57 -37.74 8.60
N LYS A 9 24.70 -37.14 7.42
CA LYS A 9 24.70 -35.68 7.27
C LYS A 9 23.42 -35.16 7.91
N GLU A 10 23.57 -34.55 9.07
CA GLU A 10 22.49 -33.84 9.75
C GLU A 10 22.00 -32.77 8.78
N LEU A 11 20.78 -32.94 8.27
CA LEU A 11 20.18 -31.98 7.35
C LEU A 11 20.08 -30.64 8.08
N ASP A 12 20.47 -29.56 7.41
CA ASP A 12 20.39 -28.21 7.95
C ASP A 12 19.00 -27.97 8.58
N PRO A 13 18.91 -27.53 9.84
CA PRO A 13 17.65 -27.19 10.49
C PRO A 13 16.75 -26.27 9.65
N LEU A 14 17.34 -25.41 8.81
CA LEU A 14 16.59 -24.57 7.84
C LEU A 14 15.86 -25.41 6.79
N ILE A 15 16.34 -26.57 6.38
CA ILE A 15 15.70 -27.40 5.36
C ILE A 15 14.55 -28.23 5.97
N THR A 16 14.63 -28.54 7.26
CA THR A 16 13.72 -29.48 7.95
C THR A 16 12.57 -28.81 8.71
N GLN A 17 12.60 -27.47 8.86
CA GLN A 17 11.51 -26.72 9.47
C GLN A 17 10.24 -26.72 8.60
N PRO A 18 9.04 -26.68 9.21
CA PRO A 18 7.79 -26.55 8.47
C PRO A 18 7.71 -25.17 7.79
N HIS A 19 8.14 -25.12 6.52
CA HIS A 19 8.19 -23.93 5.66
C HIS A 19 6.85 -23.27 5.33
N GLY A 20 5.74 -23.70 5.93
CA GLY A 20 4.39 -23.37 5.43
C GLY A 20 4.12 -21.87 5.32
N VAL A 21 4.50 -21.09 6.33
CA VAL A 21 4.14 -19.66 6.40
C VAL A 21 5.04 -18.81 5.51
N GLU A 22 6.35 -19.05 5.52
CA GLU A 22 7.33 -18.35 4.70
C GLU A 22 7.20 -18.74 3.24
N GLN A 23 6.98 -20.03 2.94
CA GLN A 23 6.72 -20.50 1.58
C GLN A 23 5.45 -19.90 1.02
N GLN A 24 4.40 -19.79 1.83
CA GLN A 24 3.15 -19.14 1.42
C GLN A 24 3.38 -17.65 1.08
N ALA A 25 4.18 -16.93 1.89
CA ALA A 25 4.53 -15.55 1.59
C ALA A 25 5.30 -15.42 0.25
N LYS A 26 6.28 -16.30 0.01
CA LYS A 26 7.05 -16.34 -1.24
C LYS A 26 6.13 -16.59 -2.45
N MET A 27 5.22 -17.55 -2.34
CA MET A 27 4.28 -17.87 -3.41
C MET A 27 3.30 -16.72 -3.67
N GLU A 28 2.81 -16.05 -2.63
CA GLU A 28 1.97 -14.85 -2.78
C GLU A 28 2.70 -13.75 -3.57
N ILE A 29 3.94 -13.41 -3.19
CA ILE A 29 4.72 -12.38 -3.90
C ILE A 29 4.94 -12.77 -5.36
N VAL A 30 5.39 -14.01 -5.63
CA VAL A 30 5.64 -14.49 -7.00
C VAL A 30 4.36 -14.45 -7.84
N ASN A 31 3.23 -14.84 -7.26
CA ASN A 31 1.94 -14.79 -7.95
C ASN A 31 1.50 -13.35 -8.26
N MET A 32 1.68 -12.41 -7.33
CA MET A 32 1.36 -11.00 -7.58
C MET A 32 2.24 -10.42 -8.70
N ILE A 33 3.53 -10.75 -8.71
CA ILE A 33 4.45 -10.37 -9.78
C ILE A 33 3.99 -10.98 -11.12
N HIS A 34 3.66 -12.27 -11.14
CA HIS A 34 3.16 -12.93 -12.35
C HIS A 34 1.85 -12.33 -12.86
N SER A 35 0.99 -11.84 -11.97
CA SER A 35 -0.27 -11.16 -12.30
C SER A 35 -0.08 -9.70 -12.74
N GLY A 36 1.13 -9.15 -12.66
CA GLY A 36 1.41 -7.76 -13.02
C GLY A 36 0.93 -6.74 -11.98
N GLU A 37 0.79 -7.13 -10.72
CA GLU A 37 0.46 -6.21 -9.63
C GLU A 37 1.54 -5.12 -9.49
N SER A 38 1.13 -3.89 -9.12
CA SER A 38 2.13 -2.83 -8.97
C SER A 38 3.05 -3.10 -7.78
N PRO A 39 4.32 -2.67 -7.81
CA PRO A 39 5.23 -2.84 -6.69
C PRO A 39 4.68 -2.29 -5.37
N PHE A 40 3.88 -1.22 -5.42
CA PHE A 40 3.24 -0.63 -4.23
C PHE A 40 2.17 -1.54 -3.64
N ASP A 41 1.38 -2.20 -4.48
CA ASP A 41 0.34 -3.14 -4.03
C ASP A 41 0.98 -4.39 -3.42
N ILE A 42 2.10 -4.87 -3.98
CA ILE A 42 2.90 -5.97 -3.40
C ILE A 42 3.46 -5.60 -2.03
N ILE A 43 4.07 -4.42 -1.89
CA ILE A 43 4.61 -3.94 -0.61
C ILE A 43 3.50 -3.84 0.43
N TYR A 44 2.35 -3.25 0.06
CA TYR A 44 1.22 -3.12 0.98
C TYR A 44 0.61 -4.46 1.37
N HIS A 45 0.52 -5.43 0.45
CA HIS A 45 0.10 -6.80 0.76
C HIS A 45 1.02 -7.45 1.79
N MET A 46 2.34 -7.28 1.64
CA MET A 46 3.31 -7.77 2.62
C MET A 46 3.20 -7.04 3.96
N ALA A 47 2.95 -5.74 3.96
CA ALA A 47 2.72 -4.99 5.18
C ALA A 47 1.48 -5.52 5.95
N LYS A 48 0.38 -5.80 5.25
CA LYS A 48 -0.82 -6.43 5.86
C LYS A 48 -0.54 -7.82 6.42
N ARG A 49 0.26 -8.62 5.71
CA ARG A 49 0.69 -9.93 6.21
C ARG A 49 1.50 -9.80 7.50
N LEU A 50 2.46 -8.88 7.51
CA LEU A 50 3.32 -8.62 8.65
C LEU A 50 2.51 -8.12 9.86
N GLU A 51 1.64 -7.13 9.66
CA GLU A 51 0.71 -6.62 10.68
C GLU A 51 -0.07 -7.76 11.34
N LYS A 52 -0.64 -8.67 10.54
CA LYS A 52 -1.38 -9.83 11.04
C LYS A 52 -0.48 -10.80 11.83
N SER A 53 0.75 -11.00 11.38
CA SER A 53 1.69 -11.94 12.01
C SER A 53 2.36 -11.40 13.27
N SER A 54 2.63 -10.09 13.33
CA SER A 54 3.23 -9.42 14.50
C SER A 54 2.18 -8.99 15.52
N GLY A 55 0.91 -8.90 15.12
CA GLY A 55 -0.16 -8.41 15.98
C GLY A 55 -0.03 -6.92 16.28
N GLU A 56 0.48 -6.14 15.32
CA GLU A 56 0.72 -4.69 15.43
C GLU A 56 -0.27 -3.91 14.54
N PRO A 57 -1.49 -3.58 15.04
CA PRO A 57 -2.50 -2.92 14.23
C PRO A 57 -2.02 -1.58 13.68
N GLY A 58 -2.30 -1.33 12.41
CA GLY A 58 -1.99 -0.06 11.74
C GLY A 58 -0.61 0.00 11.07
N TYR A 59 0.23 -1.04 11.18
CA TYR A 59 1.49 -1.10 10.44
C TYR A 59 1.28 -1.00 8.92
N ALA A 60 0.28 -1.69 8.37
CA ALA A 60 -0.05 -1.60 6.95
C ALA A 60 -0.46 -0.19 6.54
N GLN A 61 -1.30 0.47 7.35
CA GLN A 61 -1.69 1.87 7.11
C GLN A 61 -0.48 2.79 7.13
N TYR A 62 0.43 2.61 8.09
CA TYR A 62 1.66 3.40 8.16
C TYR A 62 2.52 3.23 6.89
N VAL A 63 2.67 1.99 6.40
CA VAL A 63 3.40 1.72 5.15
C VAL A 63 2.71 2.39 3.95
N GLU A 64 1.40 2.32 3.85
CA GLU A 64 0.63 2.99 2.81
C GLU A 64 0.80 4.51 2.83
N ASP A 65 0.77 5.12 4.02
CA ASP A 65 1.02 6.55 4.20
C ASP A 65 2.43 6.94 3.74
N GLN A 66 3.44 6.11 4.03
CA GLN A 66 4.81 6.31 3.52
C GLN A 66 4.87 6.17 1.99
N ILE A 67 4.15 5.22 1.41
CA ILE A 67 4.08 5.05 -0.04
C ILE A 67 3.51 6.29 -0.70
N ARG A 68 2.42 6.84 -0.17
CA ARG A 68 1.81 8.08 -0.67
C ARG A 68 2.74 9.27 -0.49
N ALA A 69 3.34 9.42 0.68
CA ALA A 69 4.25 10.53 1.00
C ALA A 69 5.50 10.56 0.11
N VAL A 70 6.19 9.43 -0.01
CA VAL A 70 7.49 9.36 -0.70
C VAL A 70 7.30 9.07 -2.18
N TYR A 71 6.75 7.91 -2.52
CA TYR A 71 6.64 7.51 -3.92
C TYR A 71 5.57 8.34 -4.65
N GLY A 72 4.46 8.65 -4.01
CA GLY A 72 3.42 9.50 -4.57
C GLY A 72 3.84 10.97 -4.66
N PHE A 73 3.96 11.66 -3.53
CA PHE A 73 4.12 13.11 -3.55
C PHE A 73 5.54 13.60 -3.84
N ALA A 74 6.57 12.96 -3.29
CA ALA A 74 7.95 13.42 -3.45
C ALA A 74 8.56 12.96 -4.78
N LEU A 75 8.36 11.70 -5.16
CA LEU A 75 8.88 11.11 -6.40
C LEU A 75 7.88 11.14 -7.57
N GLN A 76 6.65 11.59 -7.33
CA GLN A 76 5.64 11.78 -8.37
C GLN A 76 5.29 10.51 -9.15
N HIS A 77 5.36 9.34 -8.52
CA HIS A 77 4.89 8.11 -9.14
C HIS A 77 3.37 8.14 -9.28
N VAL A 78 2.88 7.83 -10.48
CA VAL A 78 1.48 8.00 -10.86
C VAL A 78 0.54 7.11 -10.04
N LYS A 79 0.86 5.83 -9.86
CA LYS A 79 -0.03 4.87 -9.17
C LYS A 79 -0.37 5.28 -7.73
N PRO A 80 0.59 5.55 -6.83
CA PRO A 80 0.28 6.02 -5.48
C PRO A 80 -0.55 7.31 -5.44
N MET A 81 -0.30 8.26 -6.35
CA MET A 81 -1.10 9.49 -6.41
C MET A 81 -2.53 9.22 -6.90
N ARG A 82 -2.73 8.30 -7.85
CA ARG A 82 -4.08 7.90 -8.31
C ARG A 82 -4.86 7.18 -7.21
N ASP A 83 -4.20 6.33 -6.42
CA ASP A 83 -4.85 5.70 -5.25
C ASP A 83 -5.27 6.74 -4.21
N GLU A 84 -4.39 7.69 -3.87
CA GLU A 84 -4.73 8.80 -2.97
C GLU A 84 -5.89 9.65 -3.54
N LEU A 85 -5.88 9.93 -4.84
CA LEU A 85 -6.96 10.67 -5.49
C LEU A 85 -8.30 9.96 -5.33
N ARG A 86 -8.36 8.66 -5.62
CA ARG A 86 -9.58 7.85 -5.45
C ARG A 86 -10.10 7.93 -4.01
N ASP A 87 -9.21 7.72 -3.04
CA ASP A 87 -9.59 7.69 -1.62
C ASP A 87 -10.08 9.07 -1.12
N VAL A 88 -9.48 10.16 -1.59
CA VAL A 88 -9.92 11.53 -1.26
C VAL A 88 -11.25 11.84 -1.93
N GLU A 89 -11.47 11.40 -3.17
CA GLU A 89 -12.76 11.53 -3.85
C GLU A 89 -13.87 10.76 -3.11
N GLU A 90 -13.63 9.52 -2.70
CA GLU A 90 -14.57 8.75 -1.88
C GLU A 90 -14.84 9.40 -0.52
N ARG A 91 -13.81 9.93 0.13
CA ARG A 91 -13.94 10.65 1.40
C ARG A 91 -14.77 11.93 1.23
N LEU A 92 -14.56 12.68 0.14
CA LEU A 92 -15.36 13.85 -0.18
C LEU A 92 -16.83 13.49 -0.34
N GLU A 93 -17.16 12.41 -1.05
CA GLU A 93 -18.55 11.97 -1.21
C GLU A 93 -19.20 11.58 0.12
N ARG A 94 -18.46 10.94 1.04
CA ARG A 94 -18.97 10.69 2.40
C ARG A 94 -19.24 11.97 3.17
N ILE A 95 -18.35 12.96 3.09
CA ILE A 95 -18.49 14.24 3.78
C ILE A 95 -19.65 15.06 3.21
N LYS A 96 -19.85 15.04 1.89
CA LYS A 96 -21.04 15.66 1.25
C LYS A 96 -22.33 15.04 1.76
N LYS A 97 -22.41 13.71 1.87
CA LYS A 97 -23.57 13.03 2.48
C LYS A 97 -23.78 13.45 3.93
N SER A 98 -22.70 13.61 4.71
CA SER A 98 -22.80 14.13 6.08
C SER A 98 -23.32 15.58 6.10
N TYR A 99 -22.96 16.42 5.14
CA TYR A 99 -23.46 17.80 5.04
C TYR A 99 -24.98 17.87 4.85
N GLU A 100 -25.61 16.84 4.29
CA GLU A 100 -27.06 16.80 4.07
C GLU A 100 -27.87 16.41 5.31
N ASN A 101 -27.20 16.04 6.41
CA ASN A 101 -27.87 15.59 7.63
C ASN A 101 -28.59 16.77 8.33
N PRO A 102 -29.93 16.73 8.44
CA PRO A 102 -30.71 17.82 9.04
C PRO A 102 -30.55 17.94 10.57
N GLU A 103 -29.97 16.93 11.23
CA GLU A 103 -29.72 16.94 12.68
C GLU A 103 -28.49 17.80 13.06
N PHE A 104 -27.70 18.23 12.07
CA PHE A 104 -26.55 19.08 12.32
C PHE A 104 -26.95 20.54 12.51
N THR A 105 -26.24 21.19 13.43
CA THR A 105 -26.35 22.62 13.67
C THR A 105 -25.69 23.42 12.55
N GLU A 106 -26.04 24.71 12.45
CA GLU A 106 -25.40 25.64 11.51
C GLU A 106 -23.87 25.66 11.62
N GLU A 107 -23.34 25.64 12.86
CA GLU A 107 -21.88 25.60 13.09
C GLU A 107 -21.24 24.29 12.59
N GLU A 108 -21.97 23.18 12.66
CA GLU A 108 -21.51 21.89 12.14
C GLU A 108 -21.53 21.89 10.60
N HIS A 109 -22.59 22.41 9.98
CA HIS A 109 -22.62 22.59 8.52
C HIS A 109 -21.49 23.50 8.04
N ILE A 110 -21.20 24.61 8.73
CA ILE A 110 -20.06 25.47 8.40
C ILE A 110 -18.73 24.68 8.46
N ARG A 111 -18.50 23.91 9.52
CA ARG A 111 -17.29 23.08 9.68
C ARG A 111 -17.17 22.02 8.58
N ILE A 112 -18.26 21.34 8.25
CA ILE A 112 -18.30 20.34 7.17
C ILE A 112 -18.07 21.03 5.81
N GLY A 113 -18.62 22.22 5.60
CA GLY A 113 -18.39 23.05 4.42
C GLY A 113 -16.90 23.36 4.21
N PHE A 114 -16.18 23.73 5.26
CA PHE A 114 -14.72 23.91 5.18
C PHE A 114 -13.98 22.62 4.81
N ALA A 115 -14.41 21.46 5.34
CA ALA A 115 -13.82 20.18 4.99
C ALA A 115 -14.05 19.81 3.51
N ILE A 116 -15.26 20.07 2.98
CA ILE A 116 -15.59 19.89 1.56
C ILE A 116 -14.67 20.72 0.67
N GLU A 117 -14.53 22.01 0.96
CA GLU A 117 -13.69 22.91 0.17
C GLU A 117 -12.21 22.51 0.23
N ARG A 118 -11.72 22.09 1.40
CA ARG A 118 -10.35 21.58 1.54
C ARG A 118 -10.12 20.34 0.68
N HIS A 119 -11.06 19.40 0.65
CA HIS A 119 -10.94 18.19 -0.16
C HIS A 119 -11.01 18.46 -1.66
N LYS A 120 -11.89 19.35 -2.11
CA LYS A 120 -11.93 19.78 -3.53
C LYS A 120 -10.59 20.34 -3.98
N LYS A 121 -9.99 21.25 -3.20
CA LYS A 121 -8.66 21.82 -3.49
C LYS A 121 -7.57 20.74 -3.54
N ASN A 122 -7.64 19.75 -2.65
CA ASN A 122 -6.68 18.64 -2.67
C ASN A 122 -6.82 17.77 -3.92
N ILE A 123 -8.06 17.47 -4.33
CA ILE A 123 -8.37 16.71 -5.55
C ILE A 123 -7.83 17.43 -6.79
N GLU A 124 -8.05 18.75 -6.91
CA GLU A 124 -7.51 19.54 -8.02
C GLU A 124 -5.98 19.51 -8.05
N ARG A 125 -5.35 19.70 -6.89
CA ARG A 125 -3.89 19.59 -6.76
C ARG A 125 -3.37 18.23 -7.21
N LEU A 126 -3.99 17.13 -6.76
CA LEU A 126 -3.63 15.77 -7.13
C LEU A 126 -3.77 15.53 -8.63
N LYS A 127 -4.88 15.97 -9.24
CA LYS A 127 -5.11 15.88 -10.69
C LYS A 127 -4.02 16.58 -11.49
N ILE A 128 -3.60 17.78 -11.06
CA ILE A 128 -2.51 18.51 -11.71
C ILE A 128 -1.16 17.78 -11.54
N MET A 129 -0.86 17.25 -10.36
CA MET A 129 0.37 16.51 -10.11
C MET A 129 0.45 15.23 -10.96
N ILE A 130 -0.65 14.50 -11.06
CA ILE A 130 -0.76 13.29 -11.88
C ILE A 130 -0.56 13.63 -13.36
N GLN A 131 -1.23 14.66 -13.88
CA GLN A 131 -1.07 15.10 -15.27
C GLN A 131 0.38 15.46 -15.61
N LYS A 132 1.09 16.13 -14.70
CA LYS A 132 2.51 16.46 -14.88
C LYS A 132 3.37 15.20 -14.88
N ALA A 133 3.20 14.33 -13.89
CA ALA A 133 3.93 13.07 -13.80
C ALA A 133 3.74 12.17 -15.03
N GLU A 134 2.54 12.14 -15.59
CA GLU A 134 2.25 11.42 -16.84
C GLU A 134 2.90 12.05 -18.08
N ALA A 135 3.06 13.38 -18.09
CA ALA A 135 3.68 14.10 -19.20
C ALA A 135 5.22 14.07 -19.16
N ASP A 136 5.79 14.08 -17.96
CA ASP A 136 7.24 14.15 -17.71
C ASP A 136 7.90 12.75 -17.65
N GLY A 137 7.11 11.67 -17.71
CA GLY A 137 7.45 10.34 -17.22
C GLY A 137 8.76 9.72 -17.74
N GLU A 138 9.74 9.63 -16.86
CA GLU A 138 10.54 8.40 -16.75
C GLU A 138 9.76 7.42 -15.87
N ASP A 139 9.56 6.19 -16.35
CA ASP A 139 9.02 5.10 -15.53
C ASP A 139 9.87 4.93 -14.26
N ALA A 140 9.27 4.40 -13.19
CA ALA A 140 10.00 4.02 -11.99
C ALA A 140 10.98 2.86 -12.31
N THR A 141 12.13 3.18 -12.88
CA THR A 141 13.12 2.17 -13.27
C THR A 141 13.88 1.72 -12.04
N ILE A 142 13.70 0.46 -11.65
CA ILE A 142 14.56 -0.18 -10.66
C ILE A 142 15.88 -0.53 -11.35
N GLN A 143 16.91 0.30 -11.19
CA GLN A 143 18.27 -0.10 -11.51
C GLN A 143 18.73 -1.11 -10.44
N LYS A 144 18.89 -2.37 -10.83
CA LYS A 144 19.44 -3.41 -9.96
C LYS A 144 20.97 -3.30 -10.01
N ASN A 145 21.59 -3.13 -8.84
CA ASN A 145 23.04 -3.27 -8.66
C ASN A 145 23.44 -4.74 -8.74
#